data_AF-A0A7Y7DF64-F1
#
_entry.id   AF-A0A7Y7DF64-F1
#
_cell.length_a   1.000
_cell.length_b   1.000
_cell.length_c   1.000
_cell.angle_alpha   90.00
_cell.angle_beta   90.00
_cell.angle_gamma   90.00
#
_symmetry.space_group_name_H-M   'P 1'
#
loop_
_entity.id
_entity.type
_entity.pdbx_description
1 polymer ?
#
loop_
_entity_poly.entity_id
_entity_poly.type
_entity_poly.pdbx_seq_one_letter_code
_entity_poly.pdbx_strand_id
1 'polypeptide(L)'
;MKTYLRILSYARPFGKFVPTYIGYTLLSIIFGLINFTLLKPLFDVIFEQVAPESLERFRDLPRFQFTLEYFTGLFNHYFLKIQDDYGKVGTLAFVCIVIVFSVFLSNLFTYLSGVVLAKVRAKVIKGMRTNIFNRVSGLHLSYFSNERKGDLMSKMTNDVQEVENTIVQSLRVVFREPATIILYFAV
;
A
#
# COMPACT_ATOMS: atom_id res chain seq x y z
N MET A 1 -16.14 -3.01 23.77
CA MET A 1 -14.75 -2.61 23.43
C MET A 1 -13.67 -3.57 23.94
N LYS A 2 -13.75 -4.12 25.17
CA LYS A 2 -12.72 -5.03 25.72
C LYS A 2 -12.50 -6.31 24.89
N THR A 3 -13.54 -6.86 24.28
CA THR A 3 -13.47 -8.08 23.42
C THR A 3 -12.67 -7.84 22.13
N TYR A 4 -12.87 -6.70 21.48
CA TYR A 4 -12.17 -6.34 20.24
C TYR A 4 -10.67 -6.19 20.47
N LEU A 5 -10.27 -5.46 21.52
CA LEU A 5 -8.86 -5.30 21.90
C LEU A 5 -8.20 -6.62 22.29
N ARG A 6 -8.95 -7.56 22.89
CA ARG A 6 -8.46 -8.91 23.20
C ARG A 6 -8.21 -9.72 21.92
N ILE A 7 -9.07 -9.63 20.93
CA ILE A 7 -8.88 -10.25 19.62
C ILE A 7 -7.68 -9.63 18.89
N LEU A 8 -7.55 -8.29 18.94
CA LEU A 8 -6.42 -7.56 18.37
C LEU A 8 -5.08 -7.92 19.03
N SER A 9 -5.07 -8.40 20.28
CA SER A 9 -3.84 -8.88 20.92
C SER A 9 -3.23 -10.10 20.21
N TYR A 10 -4.02 -10.89 19.48
CA TYR A 10 -3.51 -11.95 18.60
C TYR A 10 -2.82 -11.42 17.34
N ALA A 11 -3.04 -10.14 17.00
CA ALA A 11 -2.33 -9.44 15.94
C ALA A 11 -0.95 -8.92 16.35
N ARG A 12 -0.50 -9.11 17.61
CA ARG A 12 0.86 -8.74 18.06
C ARG A 12 2.00 -9.16 17.12
N PRO A 13 1.99 -10.32 16.44
CA PRO A 13 3.03 -10.67 15.47
C PRO A 13 3.14 -9.67 14.32
N PHE A 14 2.06 -8.95 13.98
CA PHE A 14 2.02 -7.91 12.95
C PHE A 14 2.96 -6.76 13.26
N GLY A 15 3.15 -6.40 14.54
CA GLY A 15 3.96 -5.25 14.95
C GLY A 15 5.38 -5.23 14.37
N LYS A 16 6.02 -6.40 14.19
CA LYS A 16 7.35 -6.50 13.57
C LYS A 16 7.35 -6.25 12.07
N PHE A 17 6.22 -6.47 11.40
CA PHE A 17 6.05 -6.32 9.96
C PHE A 17 5.40 -4.98 9.59
N VAL A 18 4.84 -4.24 10.56
CA VAL A 18 4.22 -2.92 10.38
C VAL A 18 5.15 -1.95 9.64
N PRO A 19 6.43 -1.75 10.04
CA PRO A 19 7.26 -0.74 9.39
C PRO A 19 7.50 -1.04 7.90
N THR A 20 7.77 -2.32 7.59
CA THR A 20 7.98 -2.76 6.21
C THR A 20 6.69 -2.69 5.38
N TYR A 21 5.54 -3.04 5.98
CA TYR A 21 4.23 -2.92 5.33
C TYR A 21 3.87 -1.47 5.01
N ILE A 22 4.01 -0.58 5.98
CA ILE A 22 3.76 0.87 5.82
C ILE A 22 4.71 1.42 4.77
N GLY A 23 6.01 1.08 4.81
CA GLY A 23 6.98 1.50 3.82
C GLY A 23 6.55 1.14 2.38
N TYR A 24 6.29 -0.13 2.10
CA TYR A 24 5.84 -0.55 0.76
C TYR A 24 4.50 0.08 0.35
N THR A 25 3.58 0.25 1.31
CA THR A 25 2.29 0.88 1.03
C THR A 25 2.46 2.35 0.65
N LEU A 26 3.27 3.11 1.39
CA LEU A 26 3.56 4.51 1.10
C LEU A 26 4.26 4.67 -0.24
N LEU A 27 5.28 3.85 -0.54
CA LEU A 27 5.94 3.88 -1.85
C LEU A 27 4.94 3.59 -2.98
N SER A 28 4.09 2.57 -2.81
CA SER A 28 3.06 2.25 -3.80
C SER A 28 2.11 3.42 -4.07
N ILE A 29 1.65 4.10 -3.01
CA ILE A 29 0.77 5.26 -3.12
C ILE A 29 1.50 6.43 -3.81
N ILE A 30 2.74 6.73 -3.42
CA ILE A 30 3.55 7.81 -4.03
C ILE A 30 3.72 7.58 -5.54
N PHE A 31 4.11 6.38 -5.96
CA PHE A 31 4.25 6.07 -7.40
C PHE A 31 2.90 6.04 -8.14
N GLY A 32 1.82 5.66 -7.44
CA GLY A 32 0.47 5.75 -7.99
C GLY A 32 0.04 7.21 -8.21
N LEU A 33 0.39 8.09 -7.28
CA LEU A 33 0.06 9.51 -7.33
C LEU A 33 0.84 10.25 -8.43
N ILE A 34 2.11 9.90 -8.64
CA ILE A 34 2.91 10.40 -9.77
C ILE A 34 2.19 10.16 -11.10
N ASN A 35 1.50 9.02 -11.29
CA ASN A 35 0.74 8.76 -12.51
C ASN A 35 -0.34 9.83 -12.78
N PHE A 36 -1.09 10.24 -11.75
CA PHE A 36 -2.12 11.27 -11.88
C PHE A 36 -1.54 12.65 -12.15
N THR A 37 -0.49 13.06 -11.43
CA THR A 37 0.15 14.36 -11.63
C THR A 37 0.76 14.49 -13.03
N LEU A 38 1.26 13.39 -13.60
CA LEU A 38 1.85 13.34 -14.94
C LEU A 38 0.83 13.41 -16.09
N LEU A 39 -0.46 13.24 -15.82
CA LEU A 39 -1.49 13.43 -16.85
C LEU A 39 -1.60 14.90 -17.28
N LYS A 40 -1.40 15.85 -16.36
CA LYS A 40 -1.44 17.28 -16.69
C LYS A 40 -0.42 17.67 -17.77
N PRO A 41 0.90 17.46 -17.60
CA PRO A 41 1.88 17.79 -18.63
C PRO A 41 1.66 17.00 -19.92
N LEU A 42 1.11 15.78 -19.85
CA LEU A 42 0.73 15.02 -21.04
C LEU A 42 -0.35 15.75 -21.86
N PHE A 43 -1.45 16.14 -21.21
CA PHE A 43 -2.54 16.86 -21.87
C PHE A 43 -2.10 18.23 -22.37
N ASP A 44 -1.29 18.92 -21.58
CA ASP A 44 -0.70 20.22 -21.91
C ASP A 44 0.12 20.17 -23.22
N VAL A 45 0.88 19.10 -23.45
CA VAL A 45 1.63 18.89 -24.71
C VAL A 45 0.70 18.55 -25.88
N ILE A 46 -0.28 17.68 -25.67
CA ILE A 46 -1.19 17.21 -26.73
C ILE A 46 -2.12 18.32 -27.21
N PHE A 47 -2.65 19.11 -26.27
CA PHE A 47 -3.61 20.18 -26.56
C PHE A 47 -2.96 21.55 -26.73
N GLU A 48 -1.63 21.62 -26.68
CA GLU A 48 -0.86 22.86 -26.80
C GLU A 48 -1.30 23.94 -25.79
N GLN A 49 -1.66 23.53 -24.57
CA GLN A 49 -2.27 24.40 -23.55
C GLN A 49 -1.25 25.15 -22.68
N VAL A 50 0.05 25.11 -23.00
CA VAL A 50 1.09 25.68 -22.13
C VAL A 50 1.42 27.12 -22.50
N ALA A 51 1.11 28.05 -21.60
CA ALA A 51 1.75 29.35 -21.51
C ALA A 51 3.23 29.18 -21.06
N PRO A 52 4.23 29.60 -21.85
CA PRO A 52 5.66 29.35 -21.60
C PRO A 52 6.21 29.90 -20.27
N GLU A 53 5.57 30.90 -19.68
CA GLU A 53 6.10 31.71 -18.57
C GLU A 53 6.24 30.97 -17.22
N SER A 54 5.49 29.89 -17.00
CA SER A 54 5.54 29.13 -15.73
C SER A 54 6.66 28.09 -15.66
N LEU A 55 7.19 27.68 -16.82
CA LEU A 55 8.17 26.61 -16.92
C LEU A 55 9.62 27.11 -16.94
N GLU A 56 9.87 28.37 -17.33
CA GLU A 56 11.25 28.92 -17.36
C GLU A 56 11.96 28.88 -16.00
N ARG A 57 11.20 28.88 -14.88
CA ARG A 57 11.74 28.75 -13.52
C ARG A 57 12.41 27.40 -13.24
N PHE A 58 12.16 26.37 -14.05
CA PHE A 58 12.75 25.04 -13.90
C PHE A 58 13.91 24.77 -14.86
N ARG A 59 14.41 25.79 -15.59
CA ARG A 59 15.63 25.64 -16.40
C ARG A 59 16.87 25.31 -15.57
N ASP A 60 16.95 25.82 -14.34
CA ASP A 60 18.06 25.54 -13.45
C ASP A 60 17.85 24.24 -12.69
N LEU A 61 18.94 23.48 -12.49
CA LEU A 61 18.90 22.24 -11.73
C LEU A 61 18.58 22.55 -10.26
N PRO A 62 17.46 22.04 -9.69
CA PRO A 62 17.12 22.31 -8.32
C PRO A 62 18.16 21.67 -7.39
N ARG A 63 18.52 22.37 -6.29
CA ARG A 63 19.39 21.80 -5.26
C ARG A 63 18.66 20.64 -4.59
N PHE A 64 19.38 19.55 -4.31
CA PHE A 64 18.81 18.37 -3.66
C PHE A 64 18.14 18.75 -2.34
N GLN A 65 16.83 18.49 -2.27
CA GLN A 65 16.02 18.61 -1.06
C GLN A 65 15.04 17.43 -1.01
N PHE A 66 14.82 16.86 0.16
CA PHE A 66 13.85 15.76 0.33
C PHE A 66 12.42 16.31 0.45
N THR A 67 11.99 17.05 -0.57
CA THR A 67 10.69 17.74 -0.62
C THR A 67 9.96 17.38 -1.91
N LEU A 68 8.63 17.43 -1.89
CA LEU A 68 7.81 17.16 -3.08
C LEU A 68 8.17 18.11 -4.23
N GLU A 69 8.48 19.37 -3.91
CA GLU A 69 8.87 20.42 -4.85
C GLU A 69 10.18 20.10 -5.60
N TYR A 70 11.15 19.44 -4.94
CA TYR A 70 12.37 19.00 -5.61
C TYR A 70 12.07 17.95 -6.69
N PHE A 71 11.22 16.97 -6.40
CA PHE A 71 10.90 15.91 -7.36
C PHE A 71 10.04 16.42 -8.52
N THR A 72 9.09 17.32 -8.27
CA THR A 72 8.32 17.98 -9.35
C THR A 72 9.21 18.89 -10.18
N GLY A 73 10.11 19.65 -9.55
CA GLY A 73 11.08 20.51 -10.24
C GLY A 73 12.07 19.70 -11.09
N LEU A 74 12.56 18.56 -10.59
CA LEU A 74 13.44 17.66 -11.33
C LEU A 74 12.74 17.10 -12.56
N PHE A 75 11.48 16.66 -12.42
CA PHE A 75 10.68 16.19 -13.55
C PHE A 75 10.49 17.30 -14.60
N ASN A 76 10.09 18.50 -14.18
CA ASN A 76 9.87 19.64 -15.07
C ASN A 76 11.16 20.08 -15.79
N HIS A 77 12.30 20.02 -15.11
CA HIS A 77 13.61 20.30 -15.70
C HIS A 77 13.94 19.33 -16.86
N TYR A 78 13.79 18.02 -16.62
CA TYR A 78 14.02 17.02 -17.68
C TYR A 78 12.96 17.10 -18.79
N PHE A 79 11.72 17.41 -18.44
CA PHE A 79 10.64 17.62 -19.40
C PHE A 79 10.98 18.76 -20.37
N LEU A 80 11.42 19.90 -19.87
CA LEU A 80 11.84 21.05 -20.70
C LEU A 80 13.04 20.73 -21.57
N LYS A 81 14.07 20.08 -20.99
CA LYS A 81 15.26 19.69 -21.74
C LYS A 81 14.91 18.78 -22.92
N ILE A 82 14.03 17.81 -22.71
CA ILE A 82 13.59 16.88 -23.76
C ILE A 82 12.71 17.60 -24.79
N GLN A 83 11.91 18.59 -24.36
CA GLN A 83 11.13 19.42 -25.27
C GLN A 83 12.02 20.25 -26.20
N ASP A 84 13.10 20.82 -25.69
CA ASP A 84 14.05 21.60 -26.48
C ASP A 84 14.87 20.69 -27.44
N ASP A 85 15.32 19.52 -26.98
CA ASP A 85 16.18 18.62 -27.77
C ASP A 85 15.39 17.79 -28.81
N TYR A 86 14.18 17.34 -28.48
CA TYR A 86 13.42 16.34 -29.25
C TYR A 86 11.99 16.78 -29.64
N GLY A 87 11.59 18.00 -29.27
CA GLY A 87 10.27 18.54 -29.57
C GLY A 87 9.11 17.78 -28.91
N LYS A 88 7.91 17.97 -29.48
CA LYS A 88 6.65 17.41 -28.94
C LYS A 88 6.65 15.88 -28.85
N VAL A 89 7.12 15.19 -29.90
CA VAL A 89 7.10 13.72 -29.98
C VAL A 89 8.04 13.09 -28.94
N GLY A 90 9.25 13.63 -28.79
CA GLY A 90 10.20 13.14 -27.78
C GLY A 90 9.71 13.38 -26.35
N THR A 91 9.09 14.53 -26.10
CA THR A 91 8.46 14.86 -24.81
C THR A 91 7.34 13.89 -24.48
N LEU A 92 6.49 13.58 -25.45
CA LEU A 92 5.39 12.62 -25.27
C LEU A 92 5.92 11.22 -24.96
N ALA A 93 6.95 10.77 -25.68
CA ALA A 93 7.59 9.49 -25.44
C ALA A 93 8.19 9.41 -24.02
N PHE A 94 8.87 10.48 -23.58
CA PHE A 94 9.42 10.57 -22.23
C PHE A 94 8.33 10.45 -21.16
N VAL A 95 7.25 11.22 -21.26
CA VAL A 95 6.14 11.17 -20.31
C VAL A 95 5.53 9.76 -20.27
N CYS A 96 5.30 9.13 -21.42
CA CYS A 96 4.80 7.76 -21.50
C CYS A 96 5.73 6.75 -20.81
N ILE A 97 7.05 6.84 -21.01
CA ILE A 97 8.02 5.95 -20.36
C ILE A 97 8.00 6.15 -18.85
N VAL A 98 7.98 7.38 -18.36
CA VAL A 98 7.92 7.68 -16.93
C VAL A 98 6.62 7.14 -16.32
N ILE A 99 5.48 7.31 -17.00
CA ILE A 99 4.18 6.75 -16.59
C ILE A 99 4.26 5.23 -16.46
N VAL A 100 4.74 4.54 -17.50
CA VAL A 100 4.87 3.07 -17.51
C VAL A 100 5.75 2.59 -16.36
N PHE A 101 6.90 3.24 -16.16
CA PHE A 101 7.81 2.91 -15.08
C PHE A 101 7.18 3.16 -13.70
N SER A 102 6.49 4.28 -13.51
CA SER A 102 5.80 4.62 -12.26
C SER A 102 4.68 3.62 -11.93
N VAL A 103 3.88 3.24 -12.93
CA VAL A 103 2.83 2.21 -12.76
C VAL A 103 3.44 0.87 -12.39
N PHE A 104 4.52 0.47 -13.06
CA PHE A 104 5.22 -0.77 -12.75
C PHE A 104 5.74 -0.78 -11.31
N LEU A 105 6.41 0.29 -10.87
CA LEU A 105 6.88 0.43 -9.48
C LEU A 105 5.71 0.43 -8.48
N SER A 106 4.64 1.18 -8.76
CA SER A 106 3.46 1.23 -7.87
C SER A 106 2.87 -0.18 -7.67
N ASN A 107 2.73 -0.95 -8.75
CA ASN A 107 2.23 -2.31 -8.70
C ASN A 107 3.20 -3.26 -7.99
N LEU A 108 4.51 -3.12 -8.23
CA LEU A 108 5.53 -3.89 -7.54
C LEU A 108 5.46 -3.69 -6.02
N PHE A 109 5.36 -2.44 -5.56
CA PHE A 109 5.24 -2.14 -4.13
C PHE A 109 3.89 -2.56 -3.54
N THR A 110 2.79 -2.46 -4.31
CA THR A 110 1.50 -3.05 -3.89
C THR A 110 1.64 -4.56 -3.72
N TYR A 111 2.29 -5.27 -4.64
CA TYR A 111 2.55 -6.69 -4.51
C TYR A 111 3.42 -7.02 -3.28
N LEU A 112 4.52 -6.30 -3.08
CA LEU A 112 5.40 -6.49 -1.92
C LEU A 112 4.66 -6.25 -0.59
N SER A 113 3.80 -5.22 -0.53
CA SER A 113 2.93 -4.98 0.64
C SER A 113 1.97 -6.16 0.87
N GLY A 114 1.43 -6.76 -0.19
CA GLY A 114 0.59 -7.95 -0.14
C GLY A 114 1.32 -9.19 0.34
N VAL A 115 2.56 -9.41 -0.10
CA VAL A 115 3.42 -10.52 0.37
C VAL A 115 3.71 -10.40 1.86
N VAL A 116 4.01 -9.19 2.35
CA VAL A 116 4.20 -8.95 3.79
C VAL A 116 2.92 -9.27 4.56
N LEU A 117 1.77 -8.81 4.08
CA LEU A 117 0.47 -9.08 4.70
C LEU A 117 0.15 -10.58 4.74
N ALA A 118 0.42 -11.31 3.65
CA ALA A 118 0.23 -12.75 3.56
C ALA A 118 1.13 -13.53 4.55
N LYS A 119 2.38 -13.10 4.73
CA LYS A 119 3.28 -13.68 5.74
C LYS A 119 2.74 -13.47 7.16
N VAL A 120 2.21 -12.29 7.45
CA VAL A 120 1.60 -12.04 8.77
C VAL A 120 0.36 -12.90 8.97
N ARG A 121 -0.51 -12.93 7.96
CA ARG A 121 -1.73 -13.75 7.93
C ARG A 121 -1.40 -15.20 8.32
N ALA A 122 -0.43 -15.83 7.66
CA ALA A 122 -0.01 -17.20 7.96
C ALA A 122 0.48 -17.38 9.41
N LYS A 123 1.24 -16.40 9.93
CA LYS A 123 1.77 -16.44 11.31
C LYS A 123 0.66 -16.30 12.37
N VAL A 124 -0.32 -15.44 12.10
CA VAL A 124 -1.49 -15.23 12.97
C VAL A 124 -2.37 -16.50 12.99
N ILE A 125 -2.66 -17.09 11.83
CA ILE A 125 -3.41 -18.36 11.72
C ILE A 125 -2.74 -19.45 12.54
N LYS A 126 -1.43 -19.64 12.33
CA LYS A 126 -0.67 -20.67 13.04
C LYS A 126 -0.77 -20.47 14.55
N GLY A 127 -0.59 -19.23 15.02
CA GLY A 127 -0.70 -18.89 16.45
C GLY A 127 -2.08 -19.19 17.03
N MET A 128 -3.15 -18.80 16.33
CA MET A 128 -4.53 -19.03 16.80
C MET A 128 -4.88 -20.52 16.83
N ARG A 129 -4.60 -21.26 15.74
CA ARG A 129 -4.89 -22.70 15.67
C ARG A 129 -4.13 -23.50 16.73
N THR A 130 -2.84 -23.20 16.95
CA THR A 130 -2.05 -23.87 18.00
C THR A 130 -2.56 -23.55 19.40
N ASN A 131 -2.93 -22.30 19.69
CA ASN A 131 -3.46 -21.92 21.01
C ASN A 131 -4.78 -22.64 21.31
N ILE A 132 -5.68 -22.65 20.33
CA ILE A 132 -6.98 -23.32 20.47
C ILE A 132 -6.81 -24.83 20.60
N PHE A 133 -5.95 -25.44 19.78
CA PHE A 133 -5.64 -26.87 19.89
C PHE A 133 -5.14 -27.23 21.29
N ASN A 134 -4.12 -26.52 21.79
CA ASN A 134 -3.58 -26.76 23.14
C ASN A 134 -4.63 -26.61 24.24
N ARG A 135 -5.57 -25.66 24.08
CA ARG A 135 -6.65 -25.44 25.04
C ARG A 135 -7.69 -26.54 24.99
N VAL A 136 -8.09 -26.95 23.79
CA VAL A 136 -9.10 -28.00 23.58
C VAL A 136 -8.57 -29.35 24.04
N SER A 137 -7.31 -29.70 23.71
CA SER A 137 -6.69 -30.96 24.13
C SER A 137 -6.55 -31.11 25.65
N GLY A 138 -6.57 -30.02 26.42
CA GLY A 138 -6.53 -30.03 27.88
C GLY A 138 -7.91 -30.06 28.57
N LEU A 139 -9.01 -30.15 27.82
CA LEU A 139 -10.36 -30.19 28.39
C LEU A 139 -10.69 -31.57 28.96
N HIS A 140 -11.52 -31.60 30.00
CA HIS A 140 -11.96 -32.83 30.65
C HIS A 140 -12.99 -33.59 29.80
N LEU A 141 -13.03 -34.92 29.93
CA LEU A 141 -13.89 -35.81 29.13
C LEU A 141 -15.39 -35.45 29.15
N SER A 142 -15.91 -34.95 30.27
CA SER A 142 -17.33 -34.52 30.36
C SER A 142 -17.68 -33.36 29.40
N TYR A 143 -16.73 -32.46 29.09
CA TYR A 143 -16.93 -31.39 28.10
C TYR A 143 -17.22 -31.97 26.70
N PHE A 144 -16.48 -33.02 26.32
CA PHE A 144 -16.64 -33.68 25.02
C PHE A 144 -17.88 -34.58 24.93
N SER A 145 -18.52 -34.88 26.06
CA SER A 145 -19.77 -35.64 26.13
C SER A 145 -21.02 -34.76 26.01
N ASN A 146 -20.95 -33.52 26.50
CA ASN A 146 -22.07 -32.57 26.49
C ASN A 146 -22.14 -31.72 25.23
N GLU A 147 -21.00 -31.45 24.58
CA GLU A 147 -20.95 -30.60 23.38
C GLU A 147 -20.99 -31.42 22.07
N ARG A 148 -21.67 -30.89 21.06
CA ARG A 148 -21.66 -31.47 19.71
C ARG A 148 -20.26 -31.35 19.12
N LYS A 149 -19.60 -32.48 18.88
CA LYS A 149 -18.25 -32.55 18.27
C LYS A 149 -18.13 -31.69 17.00
N GLY A 150 -19.18 -31.62 16.18
CA GLY A 150 -19.22 -30.78 14.97
C GLY A 150 -19.21 -29.28 15.22
N ASP A 151 -19.84 -28.81 16.31
CA ASP A 151 -19.84 -27.39 16.69
C ASP A 151 -18.44 -26.95 17.16
N LEU A 152 -17.76 -27.82 17.91
CA LEU A 152 -16.37 -27.59 18.30
C LEU A 152 -15.44 -27.50 17.08
N MET A 153 -15.61 -28.39 16.10
CA MET A 153 -14.83 -28.35 14.86
C MET A 153 -15.10 -27.07 14.07
N SER A 154 -16.37 -26.66 13.92
CA SER A 154 -16.73 -25.41 13.25
C SER A 154 -16.12 -24.18 13.92
N LYS A 155 -16.15 -24.12 15.26
CA LYS A 155 -15.51 -23.03 16.03
C LYS A 155 -13.99 -23.00 15.85
N MET A 156 -13.34 -24.16 15.72
CA MET A 156 -11.89 -24.24 15.51
C MET A 156 -11.45 -23.89 14.08
N THR A 157 -12.31 -24.09 13.09
CA THR A 157 -12.00 -23.84 11.68
C THR A 157 -12.59 -22.52 11.20
N ASN A 158 -13.91 -22.41 11.20
CA ASN A 158 -14.66 -21.34 10.54
C ASN A 158 -14.56 -20.04 11.34
N ASP A 159 -14.86 -20.06 12.64
CA ASP A 159 -14.81 -18.85 13.46
C ASP A 159 -13.39 -18.28 13.54
N VAL A 160 -12.37 -19.15 13.63
CA VAL A 160 -10.96 -18.75 13.62
C VAL A 160 -10.58 -18.10 12.28
N GLN A 161 -11.08 -18.65 11.17
CA GLN A 161 -10.85 -18.12 9.83
C GLN A 161 -11.50 -16.75 9.64
N GLU A 162 -12.70 -16.55 10.16
CA GLU A 162 -13.42 -15.26 10.11
C GLU A 162 -12.74 -14.19 10.98
N VAL A 163 -12.32 -14.56 12.19
CA VAL A 163 -11.56 -13.66 13.07
C VAL A 163 -10.25 -13.25 12.42
N GLU A 164 -9.56 -14.19 11.77
CA GLU A 164 -8.34 -13.92 11.02
C GLU A 164 -8.55 -12.94 9.86
N ASN A 165 -9.53 -13.22 8.98
CA ASN A 165 -9.88 -12.36 7.85
C ASN A 165 -10.16 -10.93 8.35
N THR A 166 -10.93 -10.83 9.44
CA THR A 166 -11.28 -9.55 10.06
C THR A 166 -10.05 -8.80 10.57
N ILE A 167 -9.13 -9.48 11.28
CA ILE A 167 -7.91 -8.86 11.82
C ILE A 167 -7.03 -8.33 10.68
N VAL A 168 -6.76 -9.17 9.68
CA VAL A 168 -5.87 -8.82 8.56
C VAL A 168 -6.44 -7.67 7.75
N GLN A 169 -7.75 -7.72 7.45
CA GLN A 169 -8.43 -6.67 6.70
C GLN A 169 -8.52 -5.36 7.50
N SER A 170 -8.83 -5.42 8.79
CA SER A 170 -8.88 -4.23 9.65
C SER A 170 -7.53 -3.53 9.71
N LEU A 171 -6.44 -4.29 9.86
CA LEU A 171 -5.09 -3.72 9.86
C LEU A 171 -4.74 -3.09 8.51
N ARG A 172 -5.06 -3.77 7.40
CA ARG A 172 -4.89 -3.20 6.06
C ARG A 172 -5.62 -1.86 5.95
N VAL A 173 -6.90 -1.82 6.32
CA VAL A 173 -7.74 -0.61 6.20
C VAL A 173 -7.19 0.53 7.05
N VAL A 174 -6.88 0.28 8.32
CA VAL A 174 -6.43 1.31 9.27
C VAL A 174 -5.12 1.97 8.84
N PHE A 175 -4.19 1.23 8.23
CA PHE A 175 -2.89 1.78 7.83
C PHE A 175 -2.86 2.29 6.38
N ARG A 176 -3.56 1.63 5.45
CA ARG A 176 -3.50 1.97 4.02
C ARG A 176 -4.48 3.05 3.63
N GLU A 177 -5.73 2.96 4.04
CA GLU A 177 -6.79 3.85 3.53
C GLU A 177 -6.58 5.30 3.96
N PRO A 178 -6.28 5.62 5.24
CA PRO A 178 -6.03 7.00 5.64
C PRO A 178 -4.81 7.61 4.93
N ALA A 179 -3.72 6.84 4.79
CA ALA A 179 -2.54 7.29 4.07
C ALA A 179 -2.85 7.57 2.59
N THR A 180 -3.67 6.73 1.98
CA THR A 180 -4.12 6.88 0.59
C THR A 180 -4.94 8.16 0.43
N ILE A 181 -5.95 8.36 1.30
CA ILE A 181 -6.80 9.55 1.27
C ILE A 181 -5.97 10.82 1.48
N ILE A 182 -5.14 10.87 2.53
CA ILE A 182 -4.34 12.06 2.83
C ILE A 182 -3.42 12.42 1.66
N LEU A 183 -2.75 11.43 1.06
CA LEU A 183 -1.82 11.68 -0.04
C LEU A 183 -2.54 12.12 -1.32
N TYR A 184 -3.69 11.52 -1.66
CA TYR A 184 -4.45 11.93 -2.84
C TYR A 184 -5.06 13.33 -2.70
N PHE A 185 -5.53 13.72 -1.51
CA PHE A 185 -6.08 15.07 -1.28
C PHE A 185 -5.00 16.16 -1.15
N ALA A 186 -3.74 15.78 -0.93
CA ALA A 186 -2.63 16.73 -0.81
C ALA A 186 -2.11 17.24 -2.16
N VAL A 187 -2.56 16.65 -3.28
CA VAL A 187 -2.01 16.85 -4.64
C VAL A 187 -3.06 17.40 -5.58
#